data_AF-A0A534SHS2-F1
#
_entry.id   AF-A0A534SHS2-F1
#
_cell.length_a   1.000
_cell.length_b   1.000
_cell.length_c   1.000
_cell.angle_alpha   90.00
_cell.angle_beta   90.00
_cell.angle_gamma   90.00
#
_symmetry.space_group_name_H-M   'P 1'
#
loop_
_entity.id
_entity.type
_entity.pdbx_description
1 polymer ?
#
loop_
_entity_poly.entity_id
_entity_poly.type
_entity_poly.pdbx_seq_one_letter_code
_entity_poly.pdbx_strand_id
1 'polypeptide(L)'
;HPQWVGLNHPHTALHFTFGKPAYVDLGHTWTEGLLTYYRLTGETRALEAARGIADALRPLAARANNPRQLGWPMIALVAVYDATGERRHLEAARAYADAALGAYKPSPAGGDWKMGILADGLAAVHAATGDERIRRWLVAYADALLASPGRWSDPRYSLPLGYLAAVTGDRRYERAALTVASRLKIPALGKQLAVAGRTGFRLLAPLAAATPAPAAPPRPSAAARRRPSPSRAAPGRPRGG
;
A
#
# COMPACT_ATOMS: atom_id res chain seq x y z
N HIS A 1 7.20 0.28 29.74
CA HIS A 1 5.84 -0.17 29.38
C HIS A 1 5.96 -1.06 28.14
N PRO A 2 6.06 -2.40 28.30
CA PRO A 2 6.44 -3.31 27.22
C PRO A 2 5.51 -3.30 26.01
N GLN A 3 4.21 -3.03 26.19
CA GLN A 3 3.23 -3.02 25.09
C GLN A 3 3.32 -1.81 24.14
N TRP A 4 4.37 -0.99 24.24
CA TRP A 4 4.52 0.28 23.52
C TRP A 4 5.65 0.22 22.48
N VAL A 5 6.54 -0.76 22.62
CA VAL A 5 7.64 -1.00 21.69
C VAL A 5 7.06 -1.41 20.35
N GLY A 6 7.41 -0.67 19.30
CA GLY A 6 6.96 -0.93 17.93
C GLY A 6 5.64 -0.28 17.52
N LEU A 7 4.93 0.48 18.37
CA LEU A 7 3.69 1.14 17.94
C LEU A 7 3.92 2.58 17.46
N ASN A 8 3.15 3.01 16.46
CA ASN A 8 3.14 4.40 16.04
C ASN A 8 2.53 5.27 17.16
N HIS A 9 3.27 6.30 17.55
CA HIS A 9 2.86 7.22 18.60
C HIS A 9 2.03 8.36 17.97
N PRO A 10 0.99 8.87 18.67
CA PRO A 10 0.11 9.89 18.11
C PRO A 10 0.86 11.19 17.76
N HIS A 11 0.43 11.85 16.69
CA HIS A 11 1.11 12.96 16.01
C HIS A 11 0.82 14.36 16.60
N THR A 12 0.15 14.44 17.75
CA THR A 12 -0.17 15.70 18.42
C THR A 12 0.48 15.78 19.79
N ALA A 13 1.15 16.91 20.05
CA ALA A 13 1.89 17.20 21.28
C ALA A 13 1.12 17.01 22.60
N LEU A 14 -0.22 16.92 22.53
CA LEU A 14 -1.12 16.85 23.69
C LEU A 14 -1.73 15.45 23.91
N HIS A 15 -1.22 14.42 23.24
CA HIS A 15 -1.63 13.02 23.47
C HIS A 15 -0.66 12.26 24.40
N PHE A 16 0.46 12.89 24.78
CA PHE A 16 1.40 12.42 25.79
C PHE A 16 1.43 13.31 27.05
N THR A 17 0.54 14.30 27.15
CA THR A 17 0.44 15.10 28.37
C THR A 17 0.00 14.23 29.54
N PHE A 18 0.70 14.41 30.66
CA PHE A 18 0.38 13.75 31.94
C PHE A 18 -1.12 13.86 32.24
N GLY A 19 -1.76 12.72 32.51
CA GLY A 19 -3.20 12.64 32.85
C GLY A 19 -4.13 12.16 31.73
N LYS A 20 -3.65 11.97 30.48
CA LYS A 20 -4.43 11.24 29.46
C LYS A 20 -4.10 9.74 29.48
N PRO A 21 -5.09 8.83 29.36
CA PRO A 21 -4.82 7.41 29.22
C PRO A 21 -3.91 7.19 28.01
N ALA A 22 -2.80 6.48 28.21
CA ALA A 22 -1.94 6.07 27.12
C ALA A 22 -2.74 5.19 26.15
N TYR A 23 -2.99 5.70 24.94
CA TYR A 23 -3.78 5.03 23.92
C TYR A 23 -2.93 4.71 22.71
N VAL A 24 -3.01 3.45 22.26
CA VAL A 24 -2.41 2.99 21.00
C VAL A 24 -3.27 3.48 19.84
N ASP A 25 -2.73 4.39 19.00
CA ASP A 25 -3.45 4.87 17.83
C ASP A 25 -3.32 3.89 16.66
N LEU A 26 -4.30 3.00 16.54
CA LEU A 26 -4.44 2.08 15.40
C LEU A 26 -4.75 2.79 14.07
N GLY A 27 -5.02 4.10 14.08
CA GLY A 27 -5.46 4.83 12.91
C GLY A 27 -4.36 5.54 12.13
N HIS A 28 -3.09 5.42 12.51
CA HIS A 28 -1.95 5.99 11.79
C HIS A 28 -0.78 5.00 11.76
N THR A 29 -1.08 3.74 11.45
CA THR A 29 -0.07 2.69 11.41
C THR A 29 0.23 2.29 9.97
N TRP A 30 1.45 2.60 9.52
CA TRP A 30 1.95 2.30 8.17
C TRP A 30 3.34 1.66 8.26
N THR A 31 3.59 0.69 7.39
CA THR A 31 4.87 -0.04 7.27
C THR A 31 5.45 0.06 5.87
N GLU A 32 4.66 0.45 4.86
CA GLU A 32 5.09 0.45 3.46
C GLU A 32 6.31 1.35 3.20
N GLY A 33 6.43 2.48 3.90
CA GLY A 33 7.59 3.38 3.78
C GLY A 33 8.88 2.73 4.29
N LEU A 34 8.84 2.08 5.44
CA LEU A 34 9.99 1.33 6.00
C LEU A 34 10.40 0.18 5.08
N LEU A 35 9.42 -0.56 4.56
CA LEU A 35 9.65 -1.66 3.64
C LEU A 35 10.20 -1.19 2.29
N THR A 36 9.72 -0.05 1.78
CA THR A 36 10.26 0.57 0.56
C THR A 36 11.71 1.01 0.78
N TYR A 37 12.00 1.65 1.91
CA TYR A 37 13.36 2.05 2.25
C TYR A 37 14.30 0.85 2.37
N TYR A 38 13.86 -0.23 3.04
CA TYR A 38 14.60 -1.49 3.10
C TYR A 38 14.87 -2.06 1.69
N ARG A 39 13.86 -2.13 0.83
CA ARG A 39 14.01 -2.64 -0.55
C ARG A 39 14.97 -1.81 -1.41
N LEU A 40 15.04 -0.49 -1.18
CA LEU A 40 15.92 0.41 -1.92
C LEU A 40 17.36 0.43 -1.40
N THR A 41 17.57 0.20 -0.10
CA THR A 41 18.88 0.44 0.54
C THR A 41 19.54 -0.82 1.10
N GLY A 42 18.77 -1.88 1.35
CA GLY A 42 19.21 -3.05 2.09
C GLY A 42 19.31 -2.83 3.61
N GLU A 43 18.96 -1.66 4.15
CA GLU A 43 19.07 -1.36 5.59
C GLU A 43 18.08 -2.21 6.40
N THR A 44 18.60 -3.25 7.06
CA THR A 44 17.80 -4.26 7.75
C THR A 44 17.05 -3.72 8.96
N ARG A 45 17.52 -2.64 9.60
CA ARG A 45 16.82 -2.02 10.73
C ARG A 45 15.44 -1.52 10.34
N ALA A 46 15.24 -1.09 9.09
CA ALA A 46 13.91 -0.68 8.61
C ALA A 46 12.95 -1.87 8.49
N LEU A 47 13.45 -3.04 8.05
CA LEU A 47 12.66 -4.28 8.03
C LEU A 47 12.33 -4.75 9.45
N GLU A 48 13.30 -4.72 10.36
CA GLU A 48 13.12 -5.07 11.78
C GLU A 48 12.07 -4.16 12.44
N ALA A 49 12.12 -2.85 12.18
CA ALA A 49 11.13 -1.91 12.67
C ALA A 49 9.72 -2.21 12.10
N ALA A 50 9.61 -2.51 10.80
CA ALA A 50 8.34 -2.88 10.19
C ALA A 50 7.75 -4.17 10.79
N ARG A 51 8.59 -5.18 11.02
CA ARG A 51 8.21 -6.42 11.72
C ARG A 51 7.75 -6.16 13.15
N GLY A 52 8.49 -5.33 13.90
CA GLY A 52 8.12 -4.94 15.27
C GLY A 52 6.75 -4.25 15.32
N ILE A 53 6.46 -3.36 14.37
CA ILE A 53 5.13 -2.73 14.24
C ILE A 53 4.05 -3.79 13.97
N ALA A 54 4.28 -4.67 13.00
CA ALA A 54 3.32 -5.72 12.67
C ALA A 54 3.07 -6.66 13.85
N ASP A 55 4.11 -7.08 14.56
CA ASP A 55 3.99 -7.96 15.73
C ASP A 55 3.20 -7.29 16.87
N ALA A 56 3.37 -5.99 17.07
CA ALA A 56 2.60 -5.23 18.06
C ALA A 56 1.12 -5.05 17.68
N LEU A 57 0.79 -5.00 16.38
CA LEU A 57 -0.59 -4.90 15.89
C LEU A 57 -1.40 -6.19 16.04
N ARG A 58 -0.75 -7.36 15.94
CA ARG A 58 -1.43 -8.67 15.89
C ARG A 58 -2.55 -8.88 16.92
N PRO A 59 -2.38 -8.54 18.22
CA PRO A 59 -3.41 -8.80 19.23
C PRO A 59 -4.47 -7.70 19.35
N LEU A 60 -4.47 -6.67 18.49
CA LEU A 60 -5.21 -5.43 18.72
C LEU A 60 -6.51 -5.28 17.89
N ALA A 61 -6.91 -6.30 17.12
CA ALA A 61 -8.12 -6.24 16.30
C ALA A 61 -9.38 -5.85 17.10
N ALA A 62 -9.57 -6.47 18.27
CA ALA A 62 -10.71 -6.20 19.15
C ALA A 62 -10.71 -4.79 19.78
N ARG A 63 -9.60 -4.04 19.69
CA ARG A 63 -9.50 -2.67 20.24
C ARG A 63 -9.87 -1.59 19.23
N ALA A 64 -10.08 -1.96 17.97
CA ALA A 64 -10.49 -1.00 16.94
C ALA A 64 -11.94 -0.57 17.17
N ASN A 65 -12.18 0.74 17.26
CA ASN A 65 -13.50 1.31 17.56
C ASN A 65 -14.09 2.14 16.41
N ASN A 66 -13.39 2.24 15.28
CA ASN A 66 -13.85 2.95 14.09
C ASN A 66 -13.24 2.35 12.82
N PRO A 67 -13.80 2.64 11.62
CA PRO A 67 -13.41 1.94 10.38
C PRO A 67 -11.92 2.03 10.05
N ARG A 68 -11.28 3.19 10.26
CA ARG A 68 -9.86 3.36 9.92
C ARG A 68 -8.93 2.62 10.88
N GLN A 69 -9.36 2.37 12.13
CA GLN A 69 -8.58 1.55 13.08
C GLN A 69 -8.61 0.06 12.73
N LEU A 70 -9.50 -0.36 11.84
CA LEU A 70 -9.44 -1.68 11.20
C LEU A 70 -8.64 -1.61 9.89
N GLY A 71 -8.86 -0.58 9.08
CA GLY A 71 -8.22 -0.38 7.78
C GLY A 71 -6.69 -0.30 7.83
N TRP A 72 -6.12 0.60 8.64
CA TRP A 72 -4.68 0.82 8.67
C TRP A 72 -3.87 -0.41 9.13
N PRO A 73 -4.28 -1.14 10.20
CA PRO A 73 -3.57 -2.35 10.58
C PRO A 73 -3.57 -3.43 9.48
N MET A 74 -4.68 -3.62 8.76
CA MET A 74 -4.74 -4.57 7.63
C MET A 74 -3.68 -4.25 6.57
N ILE A 75 -3.58 -2.98 6.18
CA ILE A 75 -2.60 -2.50 5.19
C ILE A 75 -1.18 -2.77 5.67
N ALA A 76 -0.87 -2.41 6.93
CA ALA A 76 0.46 -2.57 7.50
C ALA A 76 0.86 -4.05 7.63
N LEU A 77 -0.06 -4.89 8.09
CA LEU A 77 0.15 -6.33 8.29
C LEU A 77 0.33 -7.07 6.95
N VAL A 78 -0.49 -6.75 5.94
CA VAL A 78 -0.35 -7.33 4.60
C VAL A 78 0.96 -6.90 3.95
N ALA A 79 1.37 -5.64 4.10
CA ALA A 79 2.64 -5.17 3.55
C ALA A 79 3.85 -5.91 4.16
N VAL A 80 3.83 -6.16 5.48
CA VAL A 80 4.89 -6.96 6.12
C VAL A 80 4.83 -8.41 5.67
N TYR A 81 3.64 -9.02 5.58
CA TYR A 81 3.48 -10.36 5.03
C TYR A 81 4.04 -10.49 3.60
N ASP A 82 3.76 -9.53 2.72
CA ASP A 82 4.30 -9.48 1.36
C ASP A 82 5.84 -9.40 1.35
N ALA A 83 6.42 -8.61 2.26
CA ALA A 83 7.86 -8.45 2.34
C ALA A 83 8.60 -9.64 2.97
N THR A 84 7.94 -10.44 3.81
CA THR A 84 8.62 -11.46 4.64
C THR A 84 8.12 -12.89 4.44
N GLY A 85 6.93 -13.07 3.88
CA GLY A 85 6.23 -14.35 3.81
C GLY A 85 5.69 -14.86 5.16
N GLU A 86 5.83 -14.10 6.25
CA GLU A 86 5.47 -14.56 7.59
C GLU A 86 3.95 -14.59 7.79
N ARG A 87 3.36 -15.79 7.63
CA ARG A 87 1.91 -16.01 7.68
C ARG A 87 1.21 -15.44 8.92
N ARG A 88 1.89 -15.34 10.06
CA ARG A 88 1.33 -14.77 11.30
C ARG A 88 0.81 -13.34 11.14
N HIS A 89 1.39 -12.56 10.23
CA HIS A 89 0.92 -11.20 9.93
C HIS A 89 -0.33 -11.23 9.03
N LEU A 90 -0.40 -12.15 8.06
CA LEU A 90 -1.59 -12.34 7.25
C LEU A 90 -2.79 -12.83 8.07
N GLU A 91 -2.59 -13.80 8.97
CA GLU A 91 -3.68 -14.29 9.83
C GLU A 91 -4.21 -13.18 10.76
N ALA A 92 -3.33 -12.30 11.25
CA ALA A 92 -3.78 -11.12 11.98
C ALA A 92 -4.57 -10.16 11.08
N ALA A 93 -4.12 -9.90 9.86
CA ALA A 93 -4.86 -9.05 8.92
C ALA A 93 -6.27 -9.62 8.61
N ARG A 94 -6.41 -10.95 8.52
CA ARG A 94 -7.70 -11.63 8.40
C ARG A 94 -8.60 -11.40 9.62
N ALA A 95 -8.06 -11.45 10.83
CA ALA A 95 -8.84 -11.15 12.04
C ALA A 95 -9.40 -9.72 12.03
N TYR A 96 -8.62 -8.75 11.55
CA TYR A 96 -9.10 -7.38 11.32
C TYR A 96 -10.19 -7.30 10.23
N ALA A 97 -10.04 -8.05 9.14
CA ALA A 97 -11.03 -8.12 8.07
C ALA A 97 -12.35 -8.74 8.57
N ASP A 98 -12.30 -9.86 9.31
CA ASP A 98 -13.49 -10.49 9.87
C ASP A 98 -14.24 -9.54 10.83
N ALA A 99 -13.50 -8.82 11.69
CA ALA A 99 -14.07 -7.78 12.55
C ALA A 99 -14.74 -6.67 11.74
N ALA A 100 -14.13 -6.24 10.62
CA ALA A 100 -14.69 -5.22 9.75
C ALA A 100 -15.98 -5.68 9.05
N LEU A 101 -15.99 -6.90 8.50
CA LEU A 101 -17.16 -7.47 7.82
C LEU A 101 -18.34 -7.64 8.77
N GLY A 102 -18.08 -7.96 10.05
CA GLY A 102 -19.11 -8.06 11.09
C GLY A 102 -19.64 -6.71 11.58
N ALA A 103 -18.78 -5.67 11.63
CA ALA A 103 -19.13 -4.38 12.23
C ALA A 103 -19.71 -3.36 11.24
N TYR A 104 -19.33 -3.41 9.96
CA TYR A 104 -19.65 -2.35 9.01
C TYR A 104 -20.38 -2.84 7.76
N LYS A 105 -21.51 -2.19 7.45
CA LYS A 105 -22.18 -2.34 6.16
C LYS A 105 -21.29 -1.79 5.03
N PRO A 106 -21.31 -2.41 3.83
CA PRO A 106 -20.54 -1.97 2.67
C PRO A 106 -21.12 -0.68 2.08
N SER A 107 -20.93 0.45 2.75
CA SER A 107 -21.42 1.75 2.30
C SER A 107 -20.51 2.90 2.78
N PRO A 108 -20.26 3.92 1.94
CA PRO A 108 -19.58 5.15 2.36
C PRO A 108 -20.24 5.85 3.56
N ALA A 109 -21.55 5.69 3.75
CA ALA A 109 -22.30 6.33 4.83
C ALA A 109 -21.95 5.82 6.24
N GLY A 110 -21.25 4.68 6.37
CA GLY A 110 -21.03 3.99 7.65
C GLY A 110 -19.99 4.61 8.58
N GLY A 111 -19.25 5.63 8.17
CA GLY A 111 -18.18 6.19 9.02
C GLY A 111 -17.36 7.32 8.42
N ASP A 112 -17.96 8.11 7.53
CA ASP A 112 -17.30 9.18 6.76
C ASP A 112 -16.09 8.61 5.96
N TRP A 113 -15.11 9.45 5.56
CA TRP A 113 -13.94 9.08 4.76
C TRP A 113 -13.15 7.89 5.32
N LYS A 114 -13.33 7.56 6.61
CA LYS A 114 -12.71 6.39 7.27
C LYS A 114 -13.16 5.08 6.63
N MET A 115 -14.37 5.04 6.08
CA MET A 115 -14.86 3.87 5.33
C MET A 115 -14.00 3.59 4.09
N GLY A 116 -13.44 4.62 3.46
CA GLY A 116 -12.51 4.46 2.35
C GLY A 116 -11.19 3.80 2.77
N ILE A 117 -10.68 4.15 3.95
CA ILE A 117 -9.49 3.50 4.53
C ILE A 117 -9.79 2.04 4.92
N LEU A 118 -10.98 1.77 5.46
CA LEU A 118 -11.41 0.41 5.74
C LEU A 118 -11.46 -0.42 4.45
N ALA A 119 -12.04 0.12 3.38
CA ALA A 119 -12.11 -0.54 2.09
C ALA A 119 -10.72 -0.77 1.46
N ASP A 120 -9.76 0.15 1.62
CA ASP A 120 -8.36 -0.05 1.19
C ASP A 120 -7.69 -1.22 1.95
N GLY A 121 -7.92 -1.31 3.26
CA GLY A 121 -7.42 -2.43 4.06
C GLY A 121 -8.04 -3.77 3.66
N LEU A 122 -9.35 -3.80 3.42
CA LEU A 122 -10.04 -4.97 2.89
C LEU A 122 -9.52 -5.36 1.50
N ALA A 123 -9.26 -4.40 0.61
CA ALA A 123 -8.66 -4.65 -0.70
C ALA A 123 -7.26 -5.28 -0.57
N ALA A 124 -6.44 -4.82 0.37
CA ALA A 124 -5.13 -5.42 0.65
C ALA A 124 -5.26 -6.88 1.12
N VAL A 125 -6.19 -7.17 2.04
CA VAL A 125 -6.42 -8.55 2.52
C VAL A 125 -6.99 -9.44 1.41
N HIS A 126 -7.91 -8.94 0.58
CA HIS A 126 -8.43 -9.70 -0.56
C HIS A 126 -7.32 -10.01 -1.56
N ALA A 127 -6.44 -9.06 -1.88
CA ALA A 127 -5.30 -9.29 -2.77
C ALA A 127 -4.37 -10.42 -2.28
N ALA A 128 -4.18 -10.53 -0.96
CA ALA A 128 -3.33 -11.55 -0.35
C ALA A 128 -4.02 -12.91 -0.13
N THR A 129 -5.37 -12.96 -0.15
CA THR A 129 -6.12 -14.16 0.28
C THR A 129 -7.09 -14.72 -0.75
N GLY A 130 -7.59 -13.90 -1.68
CA GLY A 130 -8.69 -14.27 -2.57
C GLY A 130 -10.04 -14.49 -1.87
N ASP A 131 -10.24 -14.00 -0.64
CA ASP A 131 -11.49 -14.18 0.09
C ASP A 131 -12.69 -13.47 -0.58
N GLU A 132 -13.54 -14.26 -1.22
CA GLU A 132 -14.70 -13.75 -1.97
C GLU A 132 -15.71 -12.98 -1.09
N ARG A 133 -15.75 -13.22 0.23
CA ARG A 133 -16.61 -12.41 1.13
C ARG A 133 -16.16 -10.96 1.11
N ILE A 134 -14.85 -10.73 1.10
CA ILE A 134 -14.27 -9.39 1.02
C ILE A 134 -14.54 -8.78 -0.35
N ARG A 135 -14.36 -9.55 -1.44
CA ARG A 135 -14.66 -9.07 -2.80
C ARG A 135 -16.11 -8.60 -2.92
N ARG A 136 -17.09 -9.41 -2.46
CA ARG A 136 -18.51 -9.02 -2.47
C ARG A 136 -18.77 -7.76 -1.65
N TRP A 137 -18.13 -7.63 -0.48
CA TRP A 137 -18.25 -6.42 0.33
C TRP A 137 -17.71 -5.18 -0.39
N LEU A 138 -16.54 -5.29 -1.01
CA LEU A 138 -15.91 -4.20 -1.76
C LEU A 138 -16.72 -3.77 -2.99
N VAL A 139 -17.28 -4.73 -3.74
CA VAL A 139 -18.18 -4.45 -4.88
C VAL A 139 -19.41 -3.69 -4.41
N ALA A 140 -20.09 -4.16 -3.36
CA ALA A 140 -21.26 -3.47 -2.81
C ALA A 140 -20.92 -2.05 -2.31
N TYR A 141 -19.77 -1.87 -1.68
CA TYR A 141 -19.28 -0.57 -1.24
C TYR A 141 -19.04 0.38 -2.43
N ALA A 142 -18.37 -0.11 -3.48
CA ALA A 142 -18.06 0.67 -4.67
C ALA A 142 -19.32 1.02 -5.46
N ASP A 143 -20.26 0.10 -5.62
CA ASP A 143 -21.53 0.39 -6.27
C ASP A 143 -22.34 1.42 -5.50
N ALA A 144 -22.38 1.34 -4.16
CA ALA A 144 -23.03 2.36 -3.32
C ALA A 144 -22.35 3.73 -3.43
N LEU A 145 -21.02 3.77 -3.56
CA LEU A 145 -20.27 5.00 -3.81
C LEU A 145 -20.64 5.61 -5.16
N LEU A 146 -20.69 4.81 -6.22
CA LEU A 146 -20.97 5.28 -7.58
C LEU A 146 -22.45 5.66 -7.79
N ALA A 147 -23.38 5.06 -7.05
CA ALA A 147 -24.80 5.40 -7.11
C ALA A 147 -25.16 6.78 -6.54
N SER A 148 -24.24 7.44 -5.81
CA SER A 148 -24.47 8.75 -5.19
C SER A 148 -23.37 9.76 -5.58
N PRO A 149 -23.25 10.13 -6.88
CA PRO A 149 -22.20 11.03 -7.34
C PRO A 149 -22.29 12.38 -6.63
N GLY A 150 -21.13 12.92 -6.22
CA GLY A 150 -21.03 14.22 -5.55
C GLY A 150 -21.36 14.23 -4.05
N ARG A 151 -22.03 13.19 -3.53
CA ARG A 151 -22.32 13.07 -2.09
C ARG A 151 -21.05 12.88 -1.25
N TRP A 152 -20.08 12.16 -1.79
CA TRP A 152 -18.84 11.78 -1.12
C TRP A 152 -17.65 12.44 -1.82
N SER A 153 -17.26 13.62 -1.36
CA SER A 153 -16.25 14.45 -2.02
C SER A 153 -14.81 14.13 -1.62
N ASP A 154 -14.59 13.44 -0.49
CA ASP A 154 -13.25 13.08 -0.04
C ASP A 154 -12.64 12.00 -0.96
N PRO A 155 -11.44 12.20 -1.52
CA PRO A 155 -10.87 11.25 -2.46
C PRO A 155 -10.60 9.88 -1.81
N ARG A 156 -10.49 9.79 -0.48
CA ARG A 156 -10.24 8.51 0.20
C ARG A 156 -11.38 7.50 0.07
N TYR A 157 -12.62 7.94 -0.21
CA TYR A 157 -13.70 7.00 -0.53
C TYR A 157 -13.39 6.15 -1.76
N SER A 158 -12.57 6.66 -2.68
CA SER A 158 -12.25 5.99 -3.95
C SER A 158 -11.11 4.97 -3.86
N LEU A 159 -10.43 4.84 -2.71
CA LEU A 159 -9.23 3.99 -2.58
C LEU A 159 -9.35 2.56 -3.14
N PRO A 160 -10.46 1.82 -2.98
CA PRO A 160 -10.55 0.46 -3.53
C PRO A 160 -10.83 0.41 -5.04
N LEU A 161 -11.16 1.53 -5.71
CA LEU A 161 -11.67 1.50 -7.09
C LEU A 161 -10.62 1.03 -8.11
N GLY A 162 -9.37 1.47 -7.99
CA GLY A 162 -8.29 1.02 -8.87
C GLY A 162 -8.07 -0.49 -8.75
N TYR A 163 -8.07 -0.99 -7.52
CA TYR A 163 -7.98 -2.41 -7.23
C TYR A 163 -9.17 -3.20 -7.80
N LEU A 164 -10.40 -2.76 -7.54
CA LEU A 164 -11.60 -3.42 -8.04
C LEU A 164 -11.66 -3.45 -9.56
N ALA A 165 -11.28 -2.37 -10.23
CA ALA A 165 -11.17 -2.34 -11.68
C ALA A 165 -10.22 -3.43 -12.20
N ALA A 166 -9.04 -3.56 -11.60
CA ALA A 166 -8.05 -4.57 -11.99
C ALA A 166 -8.54 -6.02 -11.78
N VAL A 167 -9.21 -6.30 -10.65
CA VAL A 167 -9.64 -7.68 -10.34
C VAL A 167 -11.00 -8.08 -10.92
N THR A 168 -11.81 -7.12 -11.36
CA THR A 168 -13.14 -7.40 -11.95
C THR A 168 -13.20 -7.14 -13.45
N GLY A 169 -12.30 -6.31 -13.99
CA GLY A 169 -12.41 -5.78 -15.35
C GLY A 169 -13.55 -4.78 -15.55
N ASP A 170 -14.24 -4.35 -14.48
CA ASP A 170 -15.36 -3.41 -14.61
C ASP A 170 -14.86 -1.98 -14.87
N ARG A 171 -15.12 -1.51 -16.09
CA ARG A 171 -14.74 -0.18 -16.59
C ARG A 171 -15.38 0.97 -15.83
N ARG A 172 -16.49 0.74 -15.09
CA ARG A 172 -17.09 1.78 -14.23
C ARG A 172 -16.14 2.17 -13.11
N TYR A 173 -15.53 1.18 -12.45
CA TYR A 173 -14.56 1.42 -11.38
C TYR A 173 -13.29 2.06 -11.92
N GLU A 174 -12.81 1.61 -13.08
CA GLU A 174 -11.64 2.19 -13.76
C GLU A 174 -11.87 3.68 -14.07
N ARG A 175 -12.97 4.02 -14.74
CA ARG A 175 -13.30 5.40 -15.10
C ARG A 175 -13.44 6.29 -13.88
N ALA A 176 -14.07 5.78 -12.81
CA ALA A 176 -14.21 6.51 -11.56
C ALA A 176 -12.85 6.73 -10.87
N ALA A 177 -11.98 5.71 -10.82
CA ALA A 177 -10.63 5.82 -10.28
C ALA A 177 -9.81 6.88 -11.05
N LEU A 178 -9.81 6.83 -12.38
CA LEU A 178 -9.12 7.80 -13.22
C LEU A 178 -9.66 9.23 -13.05
N THR A 179 -10.99 9.38 -12.93
CA THR A 179 -11.64 10.68 -12.71
C THR A 179 -11.24 11.29 -11.36
N VAL A 180 -11.14 10.48 -10.30
CA VAL A 180 -10.67 10.98 -9.00
C VAL A 180 -9.19 11.33 -9.08
N ALA A 181 -8.37 10.45 -9.66
CA ALA A 181 -6.93 10.66 -9.80
C ALA A 181 -6.60 11.94 -10.57
N SER A 182 -7.30 12.22 -11.67
CA SER A 182 -7.07 13.41 -12.50
C SER A 182 -7.44 14.73 -11.79
N ARG A 183 -8.23 14.67 -10.72
CA ARG A 183 -8.65 15.83 -9.91
C ARG A 183 -7.80 16.03 -8.66
N LEU A 184 -6.92 15.09 -8.32
CA LEU A 184 -6.03 15.22 -7.18
C LEU A 184 -5.07 16.39 -7.41
N LYS A 185 -5.07 17.34 -6.49
CA LYS A 185 -4.06 18.39 -6.42
C LYS A 185 -2.98 17.94 -5.45
N ILE A 186 -1.72 18.01 -5.87
CA ILE A 186 -0.56 17.71 -5.03
C ILE A 186 0.08 19.06 -4.65
N PRO A 187 -0.34 19.70 -3.55
CA PRO A 187 0.26 20.94 -3.11
C PRO A 187 1.60 20.67 -2.40
N ALA A 188 2.40 21.72 -2.22
CA ALA A 188 3.66 21.65 -1.48
C ALA A 188 3.49 21.34 0.03
N LEU A 189 2.26 21.41 0.56
CA LEU A 189 1.97 21.16 1.97
C LEU A 189 1.91 19.65 2.28
N GLY A 190 2.65 19.23 3.31
CA GLY A 190 2.92 17.82 3.61
C GLY A 190 1.70 16.91 3.79
N LYS A 191 0.64 17.36 4.48
CA LYS A 191 -0.55 16.50 4.73
C LYS A 191 -1.34 16.21 3.44
N GLN A 192 -1.56 17.24 2.62
CA GLN A 192 -2.27 17.09 1.37
C GLN A 192 -1.43 16.33 0.34
N LEU A 193 -0.11 16.56 0.31
CA LEU A 193 0.84 15.76 -0.45
C LEU A 193 0.73 14.27 -0.08
N ALA A 194 0.76 13.92 1.21
CA ALA A 194 0.67 12.53 1.66
C ALA A 194 -0.67 11.86 1.29
N VAL A 195 -1.80 12.57 1.50
CA VAL A 195 -3.13 12.04 1.16
C VAL A 195 -3.31 11.90 -0.35
N ALA A 196 -3.01 12.94 -1.12
CA ALA A 196 -3.15 12.92 -2.58
C ALA A 196 -2.19 11.93 -3.22
N GLY A 197 -0.93 11.89 -2.78
CA GLY A 197 0.07 10.94 -3.24
C GLY A 197 -0.38 9.49 -3.02
N ARG A 198 -0.72 9.12 -1.77
CA ARG A 198 -1.20 7.76 -1.46
C ARG A 198 -2.44 7.41 -2.28
N THR A 199 -3.42 8.33 -2.35
CA THR A 199 -4.66 8.06 -3.08
C THR A 199 -4.38 7.85 -4.56
N GLY A 200 -3.55 8.69 -5.18
CA GLY A 200 -3.12 8.53 -6.56
C GLY A 200 -2.47 7.17 -6.81
N PHE A 201 -1.52 6.75 -5.97
CA PHE A 201 -0.89 5.43 -6.08
C PHE A 201 -1.89 4.28 -5.96
N ARG A 202 -2.83 4.35 -5.00
CA ARG A 202 -3.85 3.30 -4.81
C ARG A 202 -4.84 3.20 -5.98
N LEU A 203 -5.13 4.32 -6.62
CA LEU A 203 -5.99 4.35 -7.81
C LEU A 203 -5.27 3.87 -9.07
N LEU A 204 -4.02 4.29 -9.29
CA LEU A 204 -3.34 4.13 -10.57
C LEU A 204 -2.47 2.87 -10.66
N ALA A 205 -1.82 2.45 -9.58
CA ALA A 205 -0.88 1.33 -9.63
C ALA A 205 -1.53 0.00 -10.04
N PRO A 206 -2.73 -0.39 -9.53
CA PRO A 206 -3.39 -1.60 -9.97
C PRO A 206 -3.79 -1.58 -11.46
N LEU A 207 -4.20 -0.41 -11.97
CA LEU A 207 -4.58 -0.22 -13.37
C LEU A 207 -3.37 -0.37 -14.31
N ALA A 208 -2.22 0.20 -13.91
CA ALA A 208 -0.98 0.06 -14.65
C ALA A 208 -0.52 -1.40 -14.72
N ALA A 209 -0.65 -2.16 -13.63
CA ALA A 209 -0.30 -3.59 -13.59
C ALA A 209 -1.23 -4.47 -14.45
N ALA A 210 -2.49 -4.06 -14.64
CA ALA A 210 -3.45 -4.74 -15.50
C ALA A 210 -3.27 -4.41 -17.01
N THR A 211 -2.50 -3.37 -17.33
CA THR A 211 -2.21 -2.98 -18.71
C THR A 211 -1.01 -3.78 -19.22
N PRO A 212 -1.10 -4.48 -20.37
CA PRO A 212 0.05 -5.15 -20.95
C PRO A 212 1.19 -4.15 -21.16
N ALA A 213 2.41 -4.50 -20.74
CA ALA A 213 3.57 -3.66 -21.00
C ALA A 213 3.67 -3.41 -22.52
N PRO A 214 3.98 -2.17 -22.96
CA PRO A 214 4.29 -1.93 -24.36
C PRO A 214 5.43 -2.86 -24.77
N ALA A 215 5.32 -3.46 -25.96
CA ALA A 215 6.35 -4.34 -26.48
C ALA A 215 7.71 -3.64 -26.35
N ALA A 216 8.69 -4.34 -25.76
CA ALA A 216 10.03 -3.79 -25.64
C ALA A 216 10.51 -3.39 -27.04
N PRO A 217 11.09 -2.18 -27.20
CA PRO A 217 11.64 -1.79 -28.49
C PRO A 217 12.63 -2.87 -28.94
N PRO A 218 12.66 -3.22 -30.25
CA PRO A 218 13.54 -4.26 -30.75
C PRO A 218 14.97 -3.94 -30.30
N ARG A 219 15.62 -4.92 -29.66
CA ARG A 219 17.02 -4.78 -29.27
C ARG A 219 17.80 -4.35 -30.52
N PRO A 220 18.58 -3.26 -30.48
CA PRO A 220 19.44 -2.93 -31.60
C PRO A 220 20.27 -4.17 -31.93
N SER A 221 20.21 -4.61 -33.18
CA SER A 221 21.04 -5.70 -33.68
C SER A 221 22.46 -5.45 -33.21
N ALA A 222 23.09 -6.45 -32.58
CA ALA A 222 24.46 -6.36 -32.17
C ALA A 222 25.28 -6.03 -33.42
N ALA A 223 25.64 -4.75 -33.59
CA ALA A 223 26.58 -4.34 -34.60
C ALA A 223 27.80 -5.24 -34.41
N ALA A 224 28.12 -6.02 -35.44
CA ALA A 224 29.18 -7.01 -35.43
C ALA A 224 30.40 -6.38 -34.76
N ARG A 225 30.78 -6.92 -33.59
CA ARG A 225 31.98 -6.51 -32.89
C ARG A 225 33.11 -6.60 -33.90
N ARG A 226 33.58 -5.45 -34.40
CA ARG A 226 34.77 -5.39 -35.24
C ARG A 226 35.88 -6.03 -34.41
N ARG A 227 36.37 -7.18 -34.87
CA ARG A 227 37.55 -7.83 -34.30
C ARG A 227 38.67 -6.79 -34.23
N PRO A 228 39.37 -6.65 -33.08
CA PRO A 228 40.58 -5.84 -33.04
C PRO A 228 41.56 -6.39 -34.07
N SER A 229 42.08 -5.52 -34.94
CA SER A 229 43.14 -5.87 -35.88
C SER A 229 44.34 -6.42 -35.10
N PRO A 230 45.05 -7.45 -35.61
CA PRO A 230 46.23 -7.96 -34.94
C PRO A 230 47.29 -6.86 -34.91
N SER A 231 47.67 -6.47 -33.69
CA SER A 231 48.82 -5.63 -33.39
C SER A 231 50.06 -6.21 -34.07
N ARG A 232 50.74 -5.40 -34.91
CA ARG A 232 52.06 -5.72 -35.44
C ARG A 232 53.03 -5.87 -34.26
N ALA A 233 53.65 -7.04 -34.15
CA ALA A 233 54.70 -7.33 -33.18
C ALA A 233 55.82 -6.28 -33.26
N ALA A 234 56.20 -5.75 -32.09
CA ALA A 234 57.39 -4.91 -31.94
C ALA A 234 58.66 -5.77 -32.11
N PRO A 235 59.74 -5.27 -32.74
CA PRO A 235 60.98 -6.02 -32.89
C PRO A 235 61.65 -6.21 -31.53
N GLY A 236 62.07 -7.44 -31.23
CA GLY A 236 62.77 -7.82 -30.01
C GLY A 236 64.08 -7.06 -29.83
N ARG A 237 64.34 -6.62 -28.60
CA ARG A 237 65.67 -6.15 -28.16
C ARG A 237 66.68 -7.30 -28.20
N PRO A 238 67.89 -7.12 -28.73
CA PRO A 238 68.94 -8.12 -28.62
C PRO A 238 69.46 -8.16 -27.18
N ARG A 239 69.68 -9.38 -26.68
CA ARG A 239 70.43 -9.65 -25.44
C ARG A 239 71.92 -9.71 -25.77
N GLY A 240 72.71 -9.01 -24.98
CA GLY A 240 74.18 -9.09 -24.90
C GLY A 240 74.63 -7.96 -23.99
N GLY A 241 75.56 -8.11 -23.06
CA GLY A 241 76.35 -9.22 -22.55
C GLY A 241 76.98 -8.74 -21.24
#